data_AF-D6PRX7-F1
#
_entry.id   AF-D6PRX7-F1
#
_cell.length_a   1.000
_cell.length_b   1.000
_cell.length_c   1.000
_cell.angle_alpha   90.00
_cell.angle_beta   90.00
_cell.angle_gamma   90.00
#
_symmetry.space_group_name_H-M   'P 1'
#
loop_
_entity.id
_entity.type
_entity.pdbx_description
1 polymer ?
#
loop_
_entity_poly.entity_id
_entity_poly.type
_entity_poly.pdbx_seq_one_letter_code
_entity_poly.pdbx_strand_id
1 'polypeptide(L)'
;VLYHWSSTLCDIEPLNITDPATEHAMHLDRPPAFLRQYLHKIDVLVMNTGHHWNRGKLNGNRWVMHVNGVPNTNKKLAALGNAKNFTIHSTVSWVNSQLPLHPGLKAFYRSLSPRHFVGGEWNTGGSCNNTTPMSIGKEVLQEESSDYSAGRSVKGTGVKLLDITALSNIRDE
;
A
#
# COMPACT_ATOMS: atom_id res chain seq x y z
N VAL A 1 -11.85 15.85 -6.44
CA VAL A 1 -11.28 14.57 -5.94
C VAL A 1 -10.23 14.11 -6.93
N LEU A 2 -9.00 13.88 -6.48
CA LEU A 2 -7.87 13.45 -7.32
C LEU A 2 -7.53 12.00 -7.02
N TYR A 3 -7.21 11.22 -8.05
CA TYR A 3 -6.65 9.88 -7.93
C TYR A 3 -5.25 9.86 -8.55
N HIS A 4 -4.26 9.39 -7.79
CA HIS A 4 -2.89 9.24 -8.28
C HIS A 4 -2.44 7.79 -8.11
N TRP A 5 -1.94 7.19 -9.19
CA TRP A 5 -1.53 5.79 -9.21
C TRP A 5 -0.11 5.62 -8.65
N SER A 6 0.01 5.13 -7.41
CA SER A 6 1.27 4.60 -6.85
C SER A 6 0.99 3.26 -6.19
N SER A 7 1.18 2.18 -6.95
CA SER A 7 0.69 0.85 -6.57
C SER A 7 1.40 0.24 -5.35
N THR A 8 2.67 0.58 -5.13
CA THR A 8 3.49 0.13 -4.00
C THR A 8 3.68 1.19 -2.92
N LEU A 9 3.13 2.40 -3.11
CA LEU A 9 3.22 3.52 -2.17
C LEU A 9 4.67 3.91 -1.80
N CYS A 10 5.59 3.73 -2.75
CA CYS A 10 6.96 4.23 -2.65
C CYS A 10 7.34 4.96 -3.94
N ASP A 11 8.46 5.67 -3.85
CA ASP A 11 9.05 6.33 -5.00
C ASP A 11 9.70 5.33 -5.95
N ILE A 12 9.53 5.57 -7.25
CA ILE A 12 10.06 4.74 -8.31
C ILE A 12 10.74 5.62 -9.34
N GLU A 13 12.03 5.41 -9.55
CA GLU A 13 12.86 6.21 -10.46
C GLU A 13 13.61 5.30 -11.44
N PRO A 14 13.70 5.64 -12.74
CA PRO A 14 14.53 4.90 -13.68
C PRO A 14 16.00 5.01 -13.28
N LEU A 15 16.75 3.91 -13.31
CA LEU A 15 18.20 3.94 -13.05
C LEU A 15 18.97 4.65 -14.18
N ASN A 16 18.47 4.55 -15.41
CA ASN A 16 18.98 5.29 -16.56
C ASN A 16 17.82 5.87 -17.38
N ILE A 17 17.60 7.18 -17.26
CA ILE A 17 16.49 7.88 -17.94
C ILE A 17 16.58 7.85 -19.48
N THR A 18 17.76 7.59 -20.04
CA THR A 18 17.96 7.54 -21.49
C THR A 18 17.70 6.15 -22.08
N ASP A 19 17.64 5.12 -21.23
CA ASP A 19 17.44 3.74 -21.65
C ASP A 19 15.99 3.29 -21.32
N PRO A 20 15.12 3.09 -22.32
CA PRO A 20 13.76 2.60 -22.07
C PRO A 20 13.74 1.16 -21.53
N ALA A 21 14.85 0.43 -21.65
CA ALA A 21 15.00 -0.92 -21.10
C ALA A 21 15.49 -0.93 -19.64
N THR A 22 15.72 0.23 -19.03
CA THR A 22 16.32 0.33 -17.70
C THR A 22 15.48 -0.31 -16.60
N GLU A 23 16.18 -0.81 -15.58
CA GLU A 23 15.58 -1.14 -14.29
C GLU A 23 15.19 0.16 -13.55
N HIS A 24 14.24 0.05 -12.63
CA HIS A 24 13.80 1.18 -11.83
C HIS A 24 14.10 0.92 -10.36
N ALA A 25 14.69 1.92 -9.70
CA ALA A 25 14.86 1.95 -8.27
C ALA A 25 13.50 2.11 -7.59
N MET A 26 13.11 1.11 -6.82
CA MET A 26 11.92 1.12 -5.97
C MET A 26 12.35 1.44 -4.54
N HIS A 27 12.25 2.70 -4.14
CA HIS A 27 12.79 3.23 -2.87
C HIS A 27 11.85 2.94 -1.69
N LEU A 28 12.07 1.81 -1.01
CA LEU A 28 11.17 1.33 0.04
C LEU A 28 11.03 2.29 1.24
N ASP A 29 11.96 3.21 1.42
CA ASP A 29 12.04 4.20 2.49
C ASP A 29 11.56 5.60 2.09
N ARG A 30 11.14 5.78 0.83
CA ARG A 30 10.77 7.09 0.28
C ARG A 30 9.34 7.09 -0.24
N PRO A 31 8.48 8.03 0.20
CA PRO A 31 7.13 8.12 -0.32
C PRO A 31 7.14 8.57 -1.79
N PRO A 32 6.04 8.29 -2.54
CA PRO A 32 5.95 8.60 -3.97
C PRO A 32 6.28 10.06 -4.26
N ALA A 33 7.05 10.35 -5.33
CA ALA A 33 7.43 11.71 -5.71
C ALA A 33 6.24 12.68 -5.79
N PHE A 34 5.11 12.23 -6.34
CA PHE A 34 3.87 13.03 -6.38
C PHE A 34 3.45 13.51 -4.99
N LEU A 35 3.45 12.61 -4.01
CA LEU A 35 3.05 12.95 -2.65
C LEU A 35 4.02 13.96 -2.04
N ARG A 36 5.33 13.76 -2.21
CA ARG A 36 6.37 14.69 -1.73
C ARG A 36 6.23 16.08 -2.35
N GLN A 37 5.89 16.15 -3.63
CA GLN A 37 5.79 17.41 -4.38
C GLN A 37 4.52 18.19 -4.07
N TYR A 38 3.38 17.49 -3.89
CA TYR A 38 2.07 18.13 -3.87
C TYR A 38 1.33 18.08 -2.54
N LEU A 39 1.94 17.54 -1.46
CA LEU A 39 1.30 17.44 -0.14
C LEU A 39 0.69 18.77 0.33
N HIS A 40 1.38 19.89 0.12
CA HIS A 40 0.95 21.23 0.49
C HIS A 40 -0.34 21.72 -0.20
N LYS A 41 -0.82 20.99 -1.22
CA LYS A 41 -2.06 21.28 -1.96
C LYS A 41 -3.20 20.32 -1.61
N ILE A 42 -3.03 19.47 -0.60
CA ILE A 42 -3.97 18.41 -0.24
C ILE A 42 -4.50 18.66 1.16
N ASP A 43 -5.82 18.80 1.29
CA ASP A 43 -6.49 18.90 2.61
C ASP A 43 -6.80 17.53 3.19
N VAL A 44 -7.08 16.54 2.33
CA VAL A 44 -7.41 15.16 2.74
C VAL A 44 -6.62 14.17 1.90
N LEU A 45 -5.79 13.38 2.56
CA LEU A 45 -4.97 12.34 1.96
C LEU A 45 -5.46 10.96 2.40
N VAL A 46 -5.78 10.10 1.44
CA VAL A 46 -6.08 8.68 1.70
C VAL A 46 -5.06 7.83 0.95
N MET A 47 -4.24 7.09 1.69
CA MET A 47 -3.21 6.21 1.15
C MET A 47 -3.60 4.75 1.29
N ASN A 48 -3.19 3.90 0.35
CA ASN A 48 -3.27 2.45 0.48
C ASN A 48 -2.26 1.76 -0.44
N THR A 49 -1.87 0.54 -0.10
CA THR A 49 -1.18 -0.40 -1.00
C THR A 49 -1.54 -1.83 -0.62
N GLY A 50 -1.17 -2.81 -1.46
CA GLY A 50 -1.57 -4.20 -1.24
C GLY A 50 -1.24 -5.11 -2.41
N HIS A 51 -2.24 -5.40 -3.25
CA HIS A 51 -2.20 -6.44 -4.29
C HIS A 51 -1.04 -6.37 -5.28
N HIS A 52 -0.45 -5.20 -5.49
CA HIS A 52 0.71 -5.04 -6.38
C HIS A 52 2.05 -5.48 -5.76
N TRP A 53 2.09 -5.78 -4.45
CA TRP A 53 3.23 -6.41 -3.78
C TRP A 53 3.32 -7.89 -4.12
N ASN A 54 3.65 -8.20 -5.37
CA ASN A 54 3.83 -9.56 -5.86
C ASN A 54 5.06 -9.65 -6.76
N ARG A 55 5.74 -10.80 -6.72
CA ARG A 55 7.03 -10.99 -7.40
C ARG A 55 6.91 -10.81 -8.92
N GLY A 56 5.82 -11.31 -9.52
CA GLY A 56 5.58 -11.22 -10.96
C GLY A 56 5.48 -9.77 -11.45
N LYS A 57 4.75 -8.90 -10.74
CA LYS A 57 4.64 -7.48 -11.08
C LYS A 57 5.94 -6.73 -10.84
N LEU A 58 6.65 -6.99 -9.73
CA LEU A 58 7.94 -6.34 -9.49
C LEU A 58 8.95 -6.69 -10.59
N ASN A 59 9.07 -7.98 -10.94
CA ASN A 59 9.95 -8.44 -12.01
C ASN A 59 9.51 -7.89 -13.38
N GLY A 60 8.22 -7.95 -13.69
CA GLY A 60 7.68 -7.48 -14.98
C GLY A 60 7.84 -5.98 -15.20
N ASN A 61 7.89 -5.18 -14.13
CA ASN A 61 8.19 -3.75 -14.21
C ASN A 61 9.69 -3.44 -14.03
N ARG A 62 10.55 -4.46 -13.87
CA ARG A 62 12.00 -4.32 -13.61
C ARG A 62 12.31 -3.44 -12.39
N TRP A 63 11.54 -3.62 -11.32
CA TRP A 63 11.71 -2.87 -10.09
C TRP A 63 12.73 -3.54 -9.17
N VAL A 64 13.77 -2.80 -8.82
CA VAL A 64 14.84 -3.23 -7.93
C VAL A 64 14.71 -2.48 -6.61
N MET A 65 14.58 -3.21 -5.51
CA MET A 65 14.36 -2.62 -4.18
C MET A 65 15.58 -1.84 -3.73
N HIS A 66 15.38 -0.56 -3.39
CA HIS A 66 16.40 0.34 -2.88
C HIS A 66 16.04 0.81 -1.47
N VAL A 67 17.07 1.10 -0.66
CA VAL A 67 16.98 1.75 0.66
C VAL A 67 18.16 2.68 0.78
N ASN A 68 17.96 3.89 1.32
CA ASN A 68 18.97 4.95 1.42
C ASN A 68 19.64 5.27 0.07
N GLY A 69 18.87 5.18 -1.03
CA GLY A 69 19.35 5.47 -2.37
C GLY A 69 20.21 4.39 -3.03
N VAL A 70 20.49 3.27 -2.37
CA VAL A 70 21.32 2.17 -2.91
C VAL A 70 20.53 0.86 -3.00
N PRO A 71 20.97 -0.11 -3.84
CA PRO A 71 20.35 -1.43 -3.91
C PRO A 71 20.27 -2.12 -2.55
N ASN A 72 19.10 -2.66 -2.20
CA ASN A 72 18.90 -3.37 -0.96
C ASN A 72 19.66 -4.70 -0.95
N THR A 73 20.66 -4.83 -0.08
CA THR A 73 21.42 -6.07 0.14
C THR A 73 20.86 -6.93 1.28
N ASN A 74 19.88 -6.43 2.03
CA ASN A 74 19.28 -7.15 3.15
C ASN A 74 18.24 -8.17 2.65
N LYS A 75 18.61 -9.45 2.69
CA LYS A 75 17.76 -10.59 2.27
C LYS A 75 16.45 -10.69 3.05
N LYS A 76 16.44 -10.34 4.34
CA LYS A 76 15.21 -10.35 5.15
C LYS A 76 14.25 -9.27 4.67
N LEU A 77 14.76 -8.07 4.41
CA LEU A 77 13.95 -6.97 3.87
C LEU A 77 13.47 -7.26 2.44
N ALA A 78 14.26 -7.98 1.64
CA ALA A 78 13.91 -8.36 0.26
C ALA A 78 12.71 -9.33 0.17
N ALA A 79 12.27 -9.93 1.28
CA ALA A 79 11.03 -10.69 1.31
C ALA A 79 9.83 -9.72 1.14
N LEU A 80 8.93 -10.03 0.19
CA LEU A 80 7.83 -9.12 -0.21
C LEU A 80 6.99 -8.59 0.95
N GLY A 81 6.63 -9.46 1.90
CA GLY A 81 5.87 -9.05 3.08
C GLY A 81 6.64 -8.04 3.94
N ASN A 82 7.94 -8.25 4.12
CA ASN A 82 8.79 -7.34 4.90
C ASN A 82 9.03 -6.02 4.16
N ALA A 83 9.31 -6.07 2.85
CA ALA A 83 9.47 -4.87 2.02
C ALA A 83 8.19 -4.02 2.02
N LYS A 84 7.01 -4.67 1.85
CA LYS A 84 5.71 -4.01 1.94
C LYS A 84 5.52 -3.35 3.29
N ASN A 85 5.72 -4.11 4.37
CA ASN A 85 5.55 -3.62 5.73
C ASN A 85 6.47 -2.41 6.00
N PHE A 86 7.74 -2.53 5.65
CA PHE A 86 8.72 -1.46 5.79
C PHE A 86 8.33 -0.21 4.99
N THR A 87 7.82 -0.37 3.76
CA THR A 87 7.37 0.74 2.92
C THR A 87 6.17 1.46 3.52
N ILE A 88 5.18 0.72 4.00
CA ILE A 88 4.00 1.29 4.65
C ILE A 88 4.43 2.10 5.88
N HIS A 89 5.27 1.51 6.75
CA HIS A 89 5.79 2.22 7.93
C HIS A 89 6.60 3.47 7.57
N SER A 90 7.45 3.40 6.54
CA SER A 90 8.28 4.54 6.12
C SER A 90 7.42 5.68 5.57
N THR A 91 6.47 5.38 4.69
CA THR A 91 5.57 6.39 4.14
C THR A 91 4.65 6.98 5.20
N VAL A 92 4.07 6.17 6.10
CA VAL A 92 3.24 6.68 7.21
C VAL A 92 4.05 7.55 8.17
N SER A 93 5.28 7.14 8.51
CA SER A 93 6.19 7.92 9.34
C SER A 93 6.53 9.27 8.69
N TRP A 94 6.82 9.26 7.39
CA TRP A 94 7.05 10.50 6.65
C TRP A 94 5.82 11.40 6.67
N VAL A 95 4.63 10.91 6.34
CA VAL A 95 3.40 11.72 6.38
C VAL A 95 3.15 12.27 7.78
N ASN A 96 3.33 11.45 8.81
CA ASN A 96 3.19 11.89 10.20
C ASN A 96 4.13 13.06 10.53
N SER A 97 5.37 13.04 10.06
CA SER A 97 6.32 14.14 10.23
C SER A 97 5.88 15.44 9.53
N GLN A 98 5.04 15.33 8.50
CA GLN A 98 4.54 16.48 7.75
C GLN A 98 3.28 17.09 8.39
N LEU A 99 2.50 16.35 9.20
CA LEU A 99 1.25 16.86 9.78
C LEU A 99 1.42 18.18 10.56
N PRO A 100 2.45 18.37 11.41
CA PRO A 100 2.65 19.66 12.09
C PRO A 100 2.95 20.83 11.16
N LEU A 101 3.51 20.58 9.97
CA LEU A 101 3.82 21.59 8.96
C LEU A 101 2.61 21.93 8.08
N HIS A 102 1.57 21.09 8.11
CA HIS A 102 0.36 21.21 7.31
C HIS A 102 -0.89 21.06 8.19
N PRO A 103 -1.22 22.04 9.05
CA PRO A 103 -2.29 21.90 10.05
C PRO A 103 -3.70 21.64 9.47
N GLY A 104 -3.94 21.96 8.19
CA GLY A 104 -5.18 21.64 7.49
C GLY A 104 -5.28 20.20 6.96
N LEU A 105 -4.15 19.48 6.88
CA LEU A 105 -4.08 18.14 6.29
C LEU A 105 -4.66 17.07 7.22
N LYS A 106 -5.62 16.30 6.72
CA LYS A 106 -6.14 15.08 7.35
C LYS A 106 -5.64 13.87 6.58
N ALA A 107 -4.79 13.06 7.21
CA ALA A 107 -4.23 11.86 6.59
C ALA A 107 -4.88 10.58 7.10
N PHE A 108 -5.15 9.67 6.17
CA PHE A 108 -5.69 8.35 6.42
C PHE A 108 -4.87 7.29 5.70
N TYR A 109 -4.69 6.15 6.34
CA TYR A 109 -4.24 4.93 5.69
C TYR A 109 -5.39 3.93 5.66
N ARG A 110 -5.78 3.48 4.47
CA ARG A 110 -6.83 2.47 4.29
C ARG A 110 -6.20 1.08 4.29
N SER A 111 -6.76 0.20 5.11
CA SER A 111 -6.33 -1.20 5.18
C SER A 111 -6.61 -1.96 3.88
N LEU A 112 -6.02 -3.15 3.74
CA LEU A 112 -6.14 -4.00 2.56
C LEU A 112 -7.60 -4.31 2.22
N SER A 113 -7.98 -4.06 0.97
CA SER A 113 -9.22 -4.59 0.40
C SER A 113 -9.01 -6.08 0.06
N PRO A 114 -9.77 -7.01 0.64
CA PRO A 114 -9.63 -8.43 0.37
C PRO A 114 -10.05 -8.80 -1.06
N ARG A 115 -9.77 -10.05 -1.45
CA ARG A 115 -10.19 -10.66 -2.71
C ARG A 115 -11.05 -11.87 -2.38
N HIS A 116 -12.07 -12.11 -3.19
CA HIS A 116 -13.04 -13.19 -2.99
C HIS A 116 -13.11 -14.17 -4.16
N PHE A 117 -12.01 -14.35 -4.89
CA PHE A 117 -12.00 -15.30 -6.01
C PHE A 117 -12.18 -16.73 -5.51
N VAL A 118 -13.16 -17.43 -6.08
CA VAL A 118 -13.45 -18.85 -5.88
C VAL A 118 -13.15 -19.60 -7.17
N GLY A 119 -12.61 -20.82 -7.07
CA GLY A 119 -12.30 -21.67 -8.24
C GLY A 119 -11.07 -21.25 -9.05
N GLY A 120 -10.32 -20.24 -8.58
CA GLY A 120 -9.10 -19.75 -9.21
C GLY A 120 -8.76 -18.34 -8.73
N GLU A 121 -7.78 -17.71 -9.37
CA GLU A 121 -7.45 -16.29 -9.23
C GLU A 121 -8.03 -15.49 -10.41
N TRP A 122 -7.90 -14.17 -10.38
CA TRP A 122 -8.38 -13.25 -11.43
C TRP A 122 -7.98 -13.64 -12.86
N ASN A 123 -6.83 -14.32 -13.03
CA ASN A 123 -6.29 -14.74 -14.32
C ASN A 123 -6.33 -16.25 -14.56
N THR A 124 -6.90 -17.05 -13.66
CA THR A 124 -6.95 -18.51 -13.79
C THR A 124 -8.38 -19.05 -13.65
N GLY A 125 -9.38 -18.24 -14.06
CA GLY A 125 -10.79 -18.63 -14.05
C GLY A 125 -11.48 -18.48 -12.70
N GLY A 126 -10.88 -17.79 -11.73
CA GLY A 126 -11.54 -17.45 -10.47
C GLY A 126 -12.64 -16.41 -10.68
N SER A 127 -13.74 -16.56 -9.95
CA SER A 127 -14.86 -15.61 -10.00
C SER A 127 -15.43 -15.33 -8.62
N CYS A 128 -16.24 -14.29 -8.54
CA CYS A 128 -16.97 -13.85 -7.37
C CYS A 128 -18.37 -13.46 -7.85
N ASN A 129 -19.22 -14.47 -8.04
CA ASN A 129 -20.54 -14.31 -8.66
C ASN A 129 -21.67 -14.35 -7.63
N ASN A 130 -21.35 -14.21 -6.34
CA ASN A 130 -22.36 -14.12 -5.31
C ASN A 130 -23.10 -12.80 -5.51
N THR A 131 -24.41 -12.81 -5.32
CA THR A 131 -25.26 -11.61 -5.40
C THR A 131 -25.98 -11.35 -4.08
N THR A 132 -25.82 -12.27 -3.13
CA THR A 132 -26.32 -12.18 -1.77
C THR A 132 -25.11 -12.24 -0.85
N PRO A 133 -24.95 -11.29 0.08
CA PRO A 133 -23.85 -11.32 1.02
C PRO A 133 -23.84 -12.63 1.82
N MET A 134 -22.69 -13.31 1.93
CA MET A 134 -22.52 -14.37 2.94
C MET A 134 -22.46 -13.82 4.37
N SER A 135 -22.71 -12.52 4.58
CA SER A 135 -22.65 -11.85 5.88
C SER A 135 -23.84 -12.13 6.80
N ILE A 136 -24.87 -12.88 6.38
CA ILE A 136 -26.01 -13.20 7.27
C ILE A 136 -25.48 -13.96 8.49
N GLY A 137 -25.53 -13.33 9.66
CA GLY A 137 -25.01 -13.88 10.92
C GLY A 137 -23.49 -13.79 11.11
N LYS A 138 -22.76 -13.06 10.25
CA LYS A 138 -21.32 -12.81 10.44
C LYS A 138 -21.09 -11.45 11.11
N GLU A 139 -20.37 -11.47 12.23
CA GLU A 139 -19.96 -10.28 12.96
C GLU A 139 -18.44 -10.12 12.91
N VAL A 140 -17.98 -8.87 12.87
CA VAL A 140 -16.57 -8.52 13.00
C VAL A 140 -16.30 -8.20 14.48
N LEU A 141 -15.79 -9.18 15.22
CA LEU A 141 -15.56 -9.07 16.68
C LEU A 141 -14.12 -8.70 17.07
N GLN A 142 -13.23 -8.65 16.09
CA GLN A 142 -11.82 -8.32 16.30
C GLN A 142 -11.64 -6.84 16.68
N GLU A 143 -10.82 -6.58 17.69
CA GLU A 143 -10.47 -5.21 18.10
C GLU A 143 -9.28 -4.65 17.32
N GLU A 144 -8.35 -5.51 16.89
CA GLU A 144 -7.23 -5.11 16.04
C GLU A 144 -7.51 -5.37 14.56
N SER A 145 -6.86 -4.58 13.69
CA SER A 145 -6.98 -4.75 12.24
C SER A 145 -6.39 -6.08 11.78
N SER A 146 -7.12 -6.77 10.90
CA SER A 146 -6.62 -7.97 10.23
C SER A 146 -5.54 -7.65 9.19
N ASP A 147 -5.44 -6.39 8.74
CA ASP A 147 -4.25 -5.90 8.05
C ASP A 147 -3.26 -5.33 9.08
N TYR A 148 -2.49 -6.24 9.68
CA TYR A 148 -1.45 -5.91 10.65
C TYR A 148 -0.53 -4.78 10.17
N SER A 149 -0.13 -4.79 8.89
CA SER A 149 0.81 -3.78 8.37
C SER A 149 0.18 -2.39 8.40
N ALA A 150 -1.08 -2.28 7.99
CA ALA A 150 -1.83 -1.04 8.10
C ALA A 150 -2.00 -0.61 9.56
N GLY A 151 -2.56 -1.49 10.39
CA GLY A 151 -2.89 -1.17 11.78
C GLY A 151 -1.67 -0.79 12.62
N ARG A 152 -0.55 -1.50 12.47
CA ARG A 152 0.68 -1.19 13.20
C ARG A 152 1.41 0.03 12.68
N SER A 153 1.32 0.35 11.38
CA SER A 153 2.01 1.50 10.81
C SER A 153 1.51 2.85 11.33
N VAL A 154 0.21 2.93 11.62
CA VAL A 154 -0.43 4.18 12.07
C VAL A 154 -0.46 4.34 13.59
N LYS A 155 -0.19 3.27 14.35
CA LYS A 155 -0.22 3.29 15.81
C LYS A 155 0.78 4.29 16.37
N GLY A 156 0.30 5.23 17.19
CA GLY A 156 1.12 6.30 17.76
C GLY A 156 1.44 7.46 16.79
N THR A 157 0.80 7.49 15.62
CA THR A 157 0.93 8.58 14.64
C THR A 157 -0.35 9.42 14.57
N GLY A 158 -0.29 10.58 13.93
CA GLY A 158 -1.46 11.40 13.58
C GLY A 158 -2.20 10.92 12.32
N VAL A 159 -1.69 9.89 11.63
CA VAL A 159 -2.38 9.27 10.48
C VAL A 159 -3.46 8.33 11.01
N LYS A 160 -4.69 8.46 10.50
CA LYS A 160 -5.83 7.64 10.96
C LYS A 160 -5.95 6.35 10.16
N LEU A 161 -6.36 5.26 10.82
CA LEU A 161 -6.71 4.02 10.13
C LEU A 161 -8.13 4.12 9.56
N LEU A 162 -8.31 3.80 8.29
CA LEU A 162 -9.59 3.40 7.73
C LEU A 162 -9.56 1.87 7.62
N ASP A 163 -10.00 1.20 8.70
CA ASP A 163 -9.97 -0.26 8.78
C ASP A 163 -11.20 -0.85 8.12
N ILE A 164 -11.00 -1.36 6.91
CA ILE A 164 -12.06 -1.93 6.08
C ILE A 164 -11.90 -3.44 5.91
N THR A 165 -10.77 -4.04 6.30
CA THR A 165 -10.39 -5.37 5.80
C THR A 165 -11.36 -6.45 6.24
N ALA A 166 -11.68 -6.51 7.53
CA ALA A 166 -12.60 -7.52 8.05
C ALA A 166 -14.06 -7.28 7.61
N LEU A 167 -14.48 -6.02 7.55
CA LEU A 167 -15.81 -5.65 7.05
C LEU A 167 -15.95 -5.99 5.57
N SER A 168 -14.91 -5.78 4.76
CA SER A 168 -14.92 -6.16 3.35
C SER A 168 -14.82 -7.68 3.16
N ASN A 169 -14.21 -8.42 4.07
CA ASN A 169 -14.12 -9.89 3.96
C ASN A 169 -15.50 -10.56 3.96
N ILE A 170 -16.48 -10.00 4.69
CA ILE A 170 -17.83 -10.56 4.75
C ILE A 170 -18.74 -10.10 3.59
N ARG A 171 -18.21 -9.29 2.66
CA ARG A 171 -18.92 -8.72 1.52
C ARG A 171 -18.39 -9.35 0.23
N ASP A 172 -18.75 -10.61 0.03
CA ASP A 172 -18.29 -11.46 -1.06
C ASP A 172 -19.26 -11.49 -2.25
N GLU A 173 -20.34 -10.71 -2.19
CA GLU A 173 -21.21 -10.38 -3.32
C GLU A 173 -20.69 -9.20 -4.16
#